data_AF-A0A1Y3AQ03-F1
#
_entry.id   AF-A0A1Y3AQ03-F1
#
_cell.length_a   1.000
_cell.length_b   1.000
_cell.length_c   1.000
_cell.angle_alpha   90.00
_cell.angle_beta   90.00
_cell.angle_gamma   90.00
#
_symmetry.space_group_name_H-M   'P 1'
#
loop_
_entity.id
_entity.type
_entity.pdbx_description
1 polymer ?
#
loop_
_entity_poly.entity_id
_entity_poly.type
_entity_poly.pdbx_seq_one_letter_code
_entity_poly.pdbx_strand_id
1 'polypeptide(L)'
;MSEDCLYLSVYRPELMPEKNQLPVMVWIHGGAFISGSIFDDIYNPSYMVIMGDVIVVTINYRLGPFGFLYDGTDNAPGNQGLYDQILALKWVKNNIGNFGGDPKRVTIFGESAGSMSISALILSPLTEGLFIRAILQSGATNAYLGSCDKNIALNKTISFAQRLSCESSENQTQIIECL
;
A
#
# COMPACT_ATOMS: atom_id res chain seq x y z
N MET A 1 16.33 -2.27 -6.36
CA MET A 1 15.68 -2.82 -5.16
C MET A 1 16.37 -2.18 -3.95
N SER A 2 15.62 -1.50 -3.10
CA SER A 2 16.11 -0.73 -1.94
C SER A 2 15.03 -0.76 -0.85
N GLU A 3 15.42 -0.70 0.43
CA GLU A 3 14.50 -0.49 1.56
C GLU A 3 13.96 0.94 1.61
N ASP A 4 14.76 1.90 1.12
CA ASP A 4 14.28 3.25 0.81
C ASP A 4 13.40 3.18 -0.45
N CYS A 5 12.12 2.84 -0.25
CA CYS A 5 11.17 2.58 -1.32
C CYS A 5 9.86 3.38 -1.20
N LEU A 6 9.66 4.12 -0.10
CA LEU A 6 8.42 4.85 0.19
C LEU A 6 8.27 6.13 -0.63
N TYR A 7 8.15 5.93 -1.94
CA TYR A 7 7.95 6.96 -2.94
C TYR A 7 6.58 6.82 -3.59
N LEU A 8 6.09 7.92 -4.15
CA LEU A 8 4.91 7.97 -5.00
C LEU A 8 5.21 8.81 -6.24
N SER A 9 4.47 8.55 -7.32
CA SER A 9 4.52 9.35 -8.54
C SER A 9 3.15 9.97 -8.80
N VAL A 10 3.14 11.23 -9.27
CA VAL A 10 1.92 11.96 -9.60
C VAL A 10 1.93 12.25 -11.10
N TYR A 11 0.90 11.76 -11.79
CA TYR A 11 0.69 11.96 -13.22
C TYR A 11 -0.55 12.81 -13.44
N ARG A 12 -0.41 13.87 -14.24
CA ARG A 12 -1.50 14.81 -14.54
C ARG A 12 -1.49 15.18 -16.04
N PRO A 13 -2.64 15.59 -16.60
CA PRO A 13 -2.68 16.13 -17.96
C PRO A 13 -1.81 17.39 -18.08
N GLU A 14 -1.22 17.61 -19.26
CA GLU A 14 -0.42 18.80 -19.53
C GLU A 14 -1.30 20.07 -19.56
N LEU A 15 -2.44 20.00 -20.24
CA LEU A 15 -3.42 21.06 -20.31
C LEU A 15 -4.45 20.86 -19.20
N MET A 16 -4.38 21.70 -18.16
CA MET A 16 -5.38 21.68 -17.09
C MET A 16 -6.58 22.54 -17.45
N PRO A 17 -7.83 22.08 -17.22
CA PRO A 17 -9.01 22.92 -17.35
C PRO A 17 -8.92 24.14 -16.43
N GLU A 18 -9.49 25.29 -16.84
CA GLU A 18 -9.45 26.55 -16.06
C GLU A 18 -9.95 26.40 -14.61
N LYS A 19 -10.75 25.36 -14.32
CA LYS A 19 -11.21 25.00 -12.97
C LYS A 19 -10.40 23.81 -12.43
N ASN A 20 -9.25 24.11 -11.82
CA ASN A 20 -8.26 23.20 -11.22
C ASN A 20 -8.77 22.34 -10.04
N GLN A 21 -9.63 21.35 -10.31
CA GLN A 21 -10.10 20.36 -9.32
C GLN A 21 -10.40 19.01 -9.99
N LEU A 22 -9.36 18.41 -10.58
CA LEU A 22 -9.50 17.12 -11.26
C LEU A 22 -9.77 15.97 -10.25
N PRO A 23 -10.55 14.95 -10.63
CA PRO A 23 -10.65 13.72 -9.84
C PRO A 23 -9.26 13.09 -9.67
N VAL A 24 -9.05 12.46 -8.52
CA VAL A 24 -7.78 11.81 -8.19
C VAL A 24 -8.01 10.30 -8.09
N MET A 25 -7.20 9.53 -8.80
CA MET A 25 -7.18 8.08 -8.72
C MET A 25 -5.85 7.61 -8.12
N VAL A 26 -5.89 6.86 -7.03
CA VAL A 26 -4.67 6.35 -6.36
C VAL A 26 -4.54 4.86 -6.61
N TRP A 27 -3.50 4.48 -7.35
CA TRP A 27 -3.19 3.09 -7.71
C TRP A 27 -2.40 2.41 -6.59
N ILE A 28 -2.89 1.27 -6.14
CA ILE A 28 -2.20 0.36 -5.23
C ILE A 28 -1.90 -0.93 -6.00
N HIS A 29 -0.61 -1.19 -6.24
CA HIS A 29 -0.19 -2.32 -7.07
C HIS A 29 -0.39 -3.67 -6.36
N GLY A 30 -0.56 -4.73 -7.17
CA GLY A 30 -0.61 -6.12 -6.74
C GLY A 30 0.78 -6.72 -6.51
N GLY A 31 0.87 -8.06 -6.53
CA GLY A 31 2.13 -8.79 -6.33
C GLY A 31 2.18 -9.65 -5.06
N ALA A 32 1.04 -10.19 -4.63
CA ALA A 32 0.92 -11.11 -3.49
C ALA A 32 1.57 -10.60 -2.18
N PHE A 33 1.68 -9.28 -2.02
CA PHE A 33 2.38 -8.60 -0.92
C PHE A 33 3.89 -8.87 -0.83
N ILE A 34 4.50 -9.47 -1.85
CA ILE A 34 5.94 -9.81 -1.88
C ILE A 34 6.67 -9.23 -3.09
N SER A 35 5.94 -8.72 -4.07
CA SER A 35 6.48 -8.13 -5.30
C SER A 35 5.60 -6.97 -5.80
N GLY A 36 6.04 -6.35 -6.90
CA GLY A 36 5.36 -5.23 -7.55
C GLY A 36 6.04 -3.90 -7.28
N SER A 37 5.86 -2.95 -8.19
CA SER A 37 6.38 -1.60 -8.05
C SER A 37 5.58 -0.59 -8.87
N ILE A 38 5.62 0.68 -8.48
CA ILE A 38 5.10 1.78 -9.30
C ILE A 38 5.88 2.00 -10.62
N PHE A 39 7.04 1.36 -10.77
CA PHE A 39 7.87 1.43 -11.98
C PHE A 39 7.59 0.31 -12.98
N ASP A 40 6.66 -0.60 -12.69
CA ASP A 40 6.29 -1.66 -13.63
C ASP A 40 5.54 -1.04 -14.82
N ASP A 41 6.05 -1.25 -16.04
CA ASP A 41 5.50 -0.64 -17.28
C ASP A 41 4.01 -0.95 -17.50
N ILE A 42 3.54 -2.07 -16.98
CA ILE A 42 2.12 -2.48 -17.02
C ILE A 42 1.19 -1.51 -16.28
N TYR A 43 1.73 -0.67 -15.40
CA TYR A 43 0.99 0.32 -14.61
C TYR A 43 1.13 1.75 -15.14
N ASN A 44 1.67 1.93 -16.35
CA ASN A 44 1.76 3.24 -16.97
C ASN A 44 0.36 3.91 -17.06
N PRO A 45 0.13 5.04 -16.35
CA PRO A 45 -1.19 5.62 -16.25
C PRO A 45 -1.50 6.66 -17.35
N SER A 46 -0.60 6.89 -18.32
CA SER A 46 -0.73 7.96 -19.32
C SER A 46 -2.07 7.95 -20.05
N TYR A 47 -2.55 6.79 -20.50
CA TYR A 47 -3.85 6.70 -21.17
C TYR A 47 -5.02 7.09 -20.27
N MET A 48 -4.99 6.67 -19.00
CA MET A 48 -6.04 6.99 -18.03
C MET A 48 -6.04 8.48 -17.69
N VAL A 49 -4.86 9.08 -17.51
CA VAL A 49 -4.69 10.50 -17.26
C VAL A 49 -5.25 11.34 -18.42
N ILE A 50 -4.89 11.00 -19.67
CA ILE A 50 -5.27 11.77 -20.86
C ILE A 50 -6.74 11.56 -21.23
N MET A 51 -7.22 10.31 -21.27
CA MET A 51 -8.58 10.00 -21.73
C MET A 51 -9.64 10.25 -20.64
N GLY A 52 -9.25 10.15 -19.37
CA GLY A 52 -10.17 10.30 -18.24
C GLY A 52 -10.22 11.71 -17.66
N ASP A 53 -9.32 12.61 -18.06
CA ASP A 53 -9.11 13.91 -17.41
C ASP A 53 -8.98 13.77 -15.89
N VAL A 54 -8.09 12.86 -15.45
CA VAL A 54 -7.85 12.56 -14.03
C VAL A 54 -6.38 12.71 -13.67
N ILE A 55 -6.12 12.98 -12.40
CA ILE A 55 -4.78 12.83 -11.81
C ILE A 55 -4.65 11.40 -11.31
N VAL A 56 -3.56 10.73 -11.68
CA VAL A 56 -3.24 9.40 -11.16
C VAL A 56 -2.04 9.49 -10.24
N VAL A 57 -2.17 8.93 -9.04
CA VAL A 57 -1.09 8.78 -8.08
C VAL A 57 -0.78 7.29 -7.95
N THR A 58 0.46 6.89 -8.17
CA THR A 58 0.91 5.50 -7.95
C THR A 58 1.79 5.46 -6.71
N ILE A 59 1.54 4.53 -5.78
CA ILE A 59 2.26 4.47 -4.49
C ILE A 59 3.06 3.16 -4.35
N ASN A 60 4.28 3.24 -3.84
CA ASN A 60 4.98 2.09 -3.30
C ASN A 60 4.60 1.89 -1.82
N TYR A 61 4.71 0.65 -1.37
CA TYR A 61 4.60 0.27 0.04
C TYR A 61 5.58 -0.87 0.32
N ARG A 62 5.97 -1.08 1.58
CA ARG A 62 6.87 -2.18 1.93
C ARG A 62 6.24 -3.53 1.66
N LEU A 63 7.07 -4.48 1.21
CA LEU A 63 6.67 -5.82 0.78
C LEU A 63 7.37 -6.89 1.63
N GLY A 64 6.84 -8.11 1.61
CA GLY A 64 7.42 -9.28 2.28
C GLY A 64 7.60 -9.05 3.78
N PRO A 65 8.69 -9.60 4.38
CA PRO A 65 8.99 -9.40 5.79
C PRO A 65 9.09 -7.92 6.19
N PHE A 66 9.71 -7.08 5.35
CA PHE A 66 9.86 -5.64 5.64
C PHE A 66 8.52 -4.89 5.78
N GLY A 67 7.46 -5.39 5.12
CA GLY A 67 6.13 -4.79 5.18
C GLY A 67 5.16 -5.50 6.12
N PHE A 68 5.33 -6.79 6.39
CA PHE A 68 4.27 -7.62 6.97
C PHE A 68 4.75 -8.61 8.03
N LEU A 69 6.01 -8.53 8.49
CA LEU A 69 6.50 -9.36 9.59
C LEU A 69 5.73 -9.05 10.89
N TYR A 70 5.31 -10.11 11.57
CA TYR A 70 4.58 -10.05 12.83
C TYR A 70 5.22 -10.99 13.84
N ASP A 71 5.63 -10.47 14.99
CA ASP A 71 6.28 -11.26 16.05
C ASP A 71 5.47 -11.31 17.36
N GLY A 72 4.30 -10.67 17.39
CA GLY A 72 3.48 -10.59 18.60
C GLY A 72 3.91 -9.51 19.58
N THR A 73 4.92 -8.70 19.26
CA THR A 73 5.40 -7.58 20.06
C THR A 73 5.13 -6.23 19.36
N ASP A 74 5.35 -5.14 20.09
CA ASP A 74 5.23 -3.79 19.53
C ASP A 74 6.38 -3.44 18.57
N ASN A 75 7.47 -4.22 18.56
CA ASN A 75 8.61 -3.98 17.67
C ASN A 75 8.32 -4.46 16.23
N ALA A 76 7.56 -5.54 16.07
CA ALA A 76 7.04 -5.97 14.76
C ALA A 76 5.54 -6.29 14.84
N PRO A 77 4.68 -5.24 14.87
CA PRO A 77 3.24 -5.39 15.05
C PRO A 77 2.50 -5.87 13.78
N GLY A 78 3.21 -6.05 12.66
CA GLY A 78 2.65 -6.40 11.36
C GLY A 78 1.99 -5.22 10.63
N ASN A 79 1.56 -5.47 9.39
CA ASN A 79 0.80 -4.54 8.54
C ASN A 79 1.48 -3.21 8.18
N GLN A 80 2.80 -3.12 8.29
CA GLN A 80 3.54 -1.89 7.97
C GLN A 80 3.36 -1.44 6.52
N GLY A 81 3.24 -2.38 5.57
CA GLY A 81 2.86 -2.07 4.20
C GLY A 81 1.47 -1.42 4.07
N LEU A 82 0.50 -1.78 4.92
CA LEU A 82 -0.81 -1.10 4.94
C LEU A 82 -0.69 0.29 5.57
N TYR A 83 0.12 0.46 6.62
CA TYR A 83 0.39 1.77 7.20
C TYR A 83 1.09 2.71 6.22
N ASP A 84 1.99 2.18 5.38
CA ASP A 84 2.62 2.95 4.30
C ASP A 84 1.57 3.46 3.31
N GLN A 85 0.60 2.63 2.93
CA GLN A 85 -0.50 3.03 2.06
C GLN A 85 -1.37 4.11 2.71
N ILE A 86 -1.69 3.98 4.01
CA ILE A 86 -2.42 5.02 4.77
C ILE A 86 -1.63 6.33 4.79
N LEU A 87 -0.31 6.27 4.99
CA LEU A 87 0.54 7.45 4.96
C LEU A 87 0.53 8.12 3.59
N ALA A 88 0.61 7.35 2.51
CA ALA A 88 0.52 7.87 1.15
C ALA A 88 -0.85 8.50 0.87
N LEU A 89 -1.95 7.91 1.36
CA LEU A 89 -3.29 8.51 1.24
C LEU A 89 -3.43 9.82 2.03
N LYS A 90 -2.84 9.92 3.22
CA LYS A 90 -2.74 11.19 3.97
C LYS A 90 -1.93 12.21 3.19
N TRP A 91 -0.83 11.80 2.55
CA TRP A 91 -0.06 12.68 1.67
C TRP A 91 -0.90 13.19 0.51
N VAL A 92 -1.64 12.30 -0.18
CA VAL A 92 -2.56 12.70 -1.28
C VAL A 92 -3.58 13.70 -0.76
N LYS A 93 -4.23 13.43 0.37
CA LYS A 93 -5.22 14.32 0.97
C LYS A 93 -4.68 15.74 1.21
N ASN A 94 -3.45 15.84 1.68
CA ASN A 94 -2.84 17.10 2.09
C ASN A 94 -2.17 17.86 0.95
N ASN A 95 -1.74 17.17 -0.12
CA ASN A 95 -0.85 17.75 -1.13
C ASN A 95 -1.42 17.77 -2.54
N ILE A 96 -2.41 16.94 -2.88
CA ILE A 96 -2.81 16.75 -4.28
C ILE A 96 -3.42 18.01 -4.91
N GLY A 97 -3.91 18.95 -4.09
CA GLY A 97 -4.35 20.26 -4.53
C GLY A 97 -3.25 21.05 -5.26
N ASN A 98 -1.98 20.90 -4.85
CA ASN A 98 -0.84 21.55 -5.50
C ASN A 98 -0.58 21.02 -6.91
N PHE A 99 -1.15 19.86 -7.26
CA PHE A 99 -1.02 19.24 -8.58
C PHE A 99 -2.28 19.46 -9.44
N GLY A 100 -3.29 20.17 -8.93
CA GLY A 100 -4.58 20.42 -9.59
C GLY A 100 -5.68 19.40 -9.27
N GLY A 101 -5.44 18.51 -8.30
CA GLY A 101 -6.40 17.49 -7.88
C GLY A 101 -7.36 17.97 -6.80
N ASP A 102 -8.55 17.42 -6.78
CA ASP A 102 -9.52 17.65 -5.71
C ASP A 102 -9.35 16.59 -4.58
N PRO A 103 -8.86 16.97 -3.38
CA PRO A 103 -8.70 16.04 -2.25
C PRO A 103 -10.04 15.54 -1.68
N LYS A 104 -11.19 16.02 -2.17
CA LYS A 104 -12.53 15.52 -1.85
C LYS A 104 -13.04 14.51 -2.89
N ARG A 105 -12.34 14.33 -4.01
CA ARG A 105 -12.71 13.40 -5.10
C ARG A 105 -11.63 12.35 -5.35
N VAL A 106 -11.20 11.70 -4.27
CA VAL A 106 -10.20 10.63 -4.31
C VAL A 106 -10.89 9.27 -4.45
N THR A 107 -10.47 8.51 -5.46
CA THR A 107 -10.83 7.10 -5.68
C THR A 107 -9.57 6.24 -5.53
N ILE A 108 -9.59 5.23 -4.67
CA ILE A 108 -8.51 4.23 -4.61
C ILE A 108 -8.83 3.06 -5.54
N PHE A 109 -7.84 2.53 -6.25
CA PHE A 109 -8.03 1.40 -7.16
C PHE A 109 -6.79 0.52 -7.23
N GLY A 110 -6.98 -0.77 -7.47
CA GLY A 110 -5.92 -1.76 -7.32
C GLY A 110 -6.36 -3.15 -7.76
N GLU A 111 -5.36 -3.98 -8.08
CA GLU A 111 -5.54 -5.35 -8.55
C GLU A 111 -4.87 -6.36 -7.61
N SER A 112 -5.44 -7.55 -7.47
CA SER A 112 -4.89 -8.66 -6.66
C SER A 112 -4.60 -8.21 -5.22
N ALA A 113 -3.34 -8.27 -4.75
CA ALA A 113 -2.93 -7.79 -3.43
C ALA A 113 -3.22 -6.29 -3.21
N GLY A 114 -3.22 -5.48 -4.26
CA GLY A 114 -3.66 -4.09 -4.22
C GLY A 114 -5.16 -3.97 -3.97
N SER A 115 -5.97 -4.83 -4.60
CA SER A 115 -7.40 -4.94 -4.33
C SER A 115 -7.70 -5.44 -2.91
N MET A 116 -6.92 -6.41 -2.40
CA MET A 116 -7.00 -6.89 -1.02
C MET A 116 -6.64 -5.77 -0.02
N SER A 117 -5.60 -4.98 -0.34
CA SER A 117 -5.23 -3.79 0.42
C SER A 117 -6.38 -2.79 0.48
N ILE A 118 -7.00 -2.46 -0.65
CA ILE A 118 -8.16 -1.56 -0.72
C ILE A 118 -9.32 -2.07 0.13
N SER A 119 -9.61 -3.38 0.06
CA SER A 119 -10.62 -4.01 0.90
C SER A 119 -10.31 -3.82 2.40
N ALA A 120 -9.04 -3.92 2.81
CA ALA A 120 -8.64 -3.68 4.20
C ALA A 120 -8.71 -2.19 4.58
N LEU A 121 -8.33 -1.29 3.67
CA LEU A 121 -8.43 0.15 3.86
C LEU A 121 -9.88 0.59 4.04
N ILE A 122 -10.82 0.11 3.21
CA ILE A 122 -12.26 0.41 3.37
C ILE A 122 -12.78 0.07 4.78
N LEU A 123 -12.28 -1.00 5.39
CA LEU A 123 -12.69 -1.46 6.72
C LEU A 123 -11.99 -0.70 7.85
N SER A 124 -10.88 -0.01 7.56
CA SER A 124 -10.05 0.62 8.58
C SER A 124 -10.60 1.99 8.99
N PRO A 125 -10.81 2.25 10.29
CA PRO A 125 -11.19 3.59 10.76
C PRO A 125 -10.09 4.62 10.51
N LEU A 126 -8.83 4.18 10.34
CA LEU A 126 -7.68 5.07 10.11
C LEU A 126 -7.71 5.77 8.75
N THR A 127 -8.56 5.31 7.83
CA THR A 127 -8.70 5.91 6.49
C THR A 127 -9.96 6.75 6.32
N GLU A 128 -10.69 7.01 7.40
CA GLU A 128 -11.90 7.83 7.36
C GLU A 128 -11.60 9.21 6.73
N GLY A 129 -12.38 9.56 5.70
CA GLY A 129 -12.23 10.83 4.98
C GLY A 129 -11.03 10.95 4.03
N LEU A 130 -10.20 9.92 3.89
CA LEU A 130 -9.04 9.92 2.98
C LEU A 130 -9.42 9.68 1.51
N PHE A 131 -10.48 8.91 1.26
CA PHE A 131 -11.03 8.65 -0.07
C PHE A 131 -12.55 8.50 -0.01
N ILE A 132 -13.23 8.56 -1.16
CA ILE A 132 -14.69 8.48 -1.24
C ILE A 132 -15.20 7.36 -2.16
N ARG A 133 -14.32 6.75 -2.96
CA ARG A 133 -14.65 5.64 -3.86
C ARG A 133 -13.51 4.63 -3.87
N ALA A 134 -13.85 3.39 -4.20
CA ALA A 134 -12.91 2.29 -4.33
C ALA A 134 -13.25 1.41 -5.53
N ILE A 135 -12.22 0.92 -6.23
CA ILE A 135 -12.35 -0.07 -7.30
C ILE A 135 -11.45 -1.27 -6.95
N LEU A 136 -12.06 -2.45 -6.86
CA LEU A 136 -11.41 -3.68 -6.41
C LEU A 136 -11.35 -4.68 -7.56
N GLN A 137 -10.16 -4.89 -8.13
CA GLN A 137 -9.97 -5.83 -9.24
C GLN A 137 -9.37 -7.13 -8.71
N SER A 138 -10.15 -8.21 -8.72
CA SER A 138 -9.66 -9.58 -8.46
C SER A 138 -9.01 -9.81 -7.07
N GLY A 139 -9.49 -9.16 -6.00
CA GLY A 139 -9.02 -9.44 -4.64
C GLY A 139 -9.87 -8.80 -3.54
N ALA A 140 -9.94 -9.45 -2.37
CA ALA A 140 -10.63 -8.96 -1.18
C ALA A 140 -9.95 -9.48 0.09
N THR A 141 -10.12 -8.82 1.25
CA THR A 141 -9.41 -9.17 2.50
C THR A 141 -9.76 -10.57 3.02
N ASN A 142 -10.92 -11.11 2.65
CA ASN A 142 -11.36 -12.47 2.99
C ASN A 142 -10.83 -13.54 2.03
N ALA A 143 -10.08 -13.18 1.00
CA ALA A 143 -9.37 -14.13 0.15
C ALA A 143 -8.22 -14.79 0.94
N TYR A 144 -7.78 -15.97 0.49
CA TYR A 144 -6.73 -16.75 1.16
C TYR A 144 -5.43 -15.97 1.44
N LEU A 145 -5.07 -15.03 0.56
CA LEU A 145 -3.88 -14.18 0.71
C LEU A 145 -4.18 -12.82 1.37
N GLY A 146 -5.45 -12.49 1.61
CA GLY A 146 -5.86 -11.17 2.06
C GLY A 146 -5.70 -10.92 3.57
N SER A 147 -5.56 -11.98 4.36
CA SER A 147 -5.31 -11.90 5.81
C SER A 147 -4.62 -13.16 6.32
N CYS A 148 -3.98 -13.08 7.50
CA CYS A 148 -3.31 -14.21 8.14
C CYS A 148 -3.64 -14.22 9.62
N ASP A 149 -3.91 -15.41 10.18
CA ASP A 149 -4.06 -15.57 11.62
C ASP A 149 -2.75 -15.21 12.33
N LYS A 150 -2.87 -14.57 13.50
CA LYS A 150 -1.70 -14.08 14.27
C LYS A 150 -0.75 -15.20 14.67
N ASN A 151 -1.25 -16.38 15.04
CA ASN A 151 -0.39 -17.50 15.41
C ASN A 151 0.33 -18.06 14.18
N ILE A 152 -0.33 -18.11 13.04
CA ILE A 152 0.30 -18.51 11.77
C ILE A 152 1.37 -17.51 11.37
N ALA A 153 1.10 -16.21 11.47
CA ALA A 153 2.06 -15.15 11.16
C ALA A 153 3.29 -15.22 12.09
N LEU A 154 3.08 -15.40 13.39
CA LEU A 154 4.15 -15.58 14.36
C LEU A 154 5.03 -16.79 14.03
N ASN A 155 4.42 -17.94 13.72
CA ASN A 155 5.16 -19.15 13.33
C ASN A 155 5.97 -18.94 12.05
N LYS A 156 5.46 -18.16 11.09
CA LYS A 156 6.22 -17.78 9.88
C LYS A 156 7.44 -16.94 10.24
N THR A 157 7.30 -15.97 11.15
CA THR A 157 8.43 -15.16 11.64
C THR A 157 9.49 -16.00 12.34
N ILE A 158 9.10 -16.92 13.21
CA ILE A 158 10.03 -17.85 13.89
C ILE A 158 10.76 -18.72 12.86
N SER A 159 10.03 -19.29 11.89
CA SER A 159 10.65 -20.10 10.83
C SER A 159 11.58 -19.28 9.94
N PHE A 160 11.24 -18.01 9.66
CA PHE A 160 12.09 -17.09 8.92
C PHE A 160 13.39 -16.79 9.67
N ALA A 161 13.30 -16.47 10.97
CA ALA A 161 14.46 -16.21 11.81
C ALA A 161 15.40 -17.43 11.90
N GLN A 162 14.85 -18.64 12.06
CA GLN A 162 15.63 -19.89 12.07
C GLN A 162 16.43 -20.10 10.77
N ARG A 163 15.85 -19.73 9.62
CA ARG A 163 16.54 -19.86 8.32
C ARG A 163 17.67 -18.85 8.15
N LEU A 164 17.66 -17.76 8.93
CA LEU A 164 18.67 -16.72 8.95
C LEU A 164 19.66 -16.87 10.12
N SER A 165 19.55 -17.95 10.90
CA SER A 165 20.36 -18.15 12.11
C SER A 165 20.18 -17.04 13.15
N CYS A 166 18.98 -16.44 13.20
CA CYS A 166 18.56 -15.42 14.16
C CYS A 166 17.58 -15.98 15.21
N GLU A 167 17.52 -17.30 15.39
CA GLU A 167 16.66 -17.88 16.42
C GLU A 167 17.11 -17.50 17.85
N SER A 168 16.14 -17.24 18.73
CA SER A 168 16.36 -17.12 20.17
C SER A 168 15.38 -18.03 20.91
N SER A 169 15.91 -18.84 21.82
CA SER A 169 15.13 -19.68 22.74
C SER A 169 14.60 -18.91 23.95
N GLU A 170 15.09 -17.70 24.19
CA GLU A 170 14.87 -16.97 25.45
C GLU A 170 14.01 -15.71 25.28
N ASN A 171 14.08 -15.02 24.13
CA ASN A 171 13.35 -13.75 23.96
C ASN A 171 12.99 -13.43 22.49
N GLN A 172 11.71 -13.12 22.22
CA GLN A 172 11.24 -12.66 20.90
C GLN A 172 11.86 -11.32 20.50
N THR A 173 12.19 -10.44 21.45
CA THR A 173 12.86 -9.16 21.14
C THR A 173 14.23 -9.36 20.49
N GLN A 174 14.98 -10.40 20.90
CA GLN A 174 16.29 -10.72 20.30
C GLN A 174 16.17 -11.20 18.85
N ILE A 175 15.04 -11.82 18.49
CA ILE A 175 14.79 -12.22 17.10
C ILE A 175 14.73 -10.96 16.23
N ILE A 176 13.96 -9.95 16.65
CA ILE A 176 13.83 -8.70 15.89
C ILE A 176 15.12 -7.88 15.87
N GLU A 177 15.92 -7.88 16.93
CA GLU A 177 17.20 -7.18 16.94
C GLU A 177 18.24 -7.81 15.98
N CYS A 178 18.13 -9.11 15.72
CA CYS A 178 19.01 -9.81 14.79
C CYS A 178 18.59 -9.65 13.33
N LEU A 179 17.27 -9.63 13.07
CA LEU A 179 16.67 -9.44 11.74
C LEU A 179 16.88 -8.03 11.21
#